data_AF-A0A520RVP7-F1
#
_entry.id   AF-A0A520RVP7-F1
#
_cell.length_a   1.000
_cell.length_b   1.000
_cell.length_c   1.000
_cell.angle_alpha   90.00
_cell.angle_beta   90.00
_cell.angle_gamma   90.00
#
_symmetry.space_group_name_H-M   'P 1'
#
loop_
_entity.id
_entity.type
_entity.pdbx_description
1 polymer ?
#
loop_
_entity_poly.entity_id
_entity_poly.type
_entity_poly.pdbx_seq_one_letter_code
_entity_poly.pdbx_strand_id
1 'polypeptide(L)'
;MPLWHLRQNPGSHQVRPGRFPVNTIASFSRRDFLRLSGMTCSGLILGFSAKGETSSSKNLSPDIFLTLEPSGAIQIYAHRSEMGTGIRTVLPMVVADELGADWEDVDIKQATGDKKFGSQNTDGSRSIWKFFDRMRTAGATAGFLLNQAAAARWNVDPGTCQRNASHVIHKESGKRIAFKELVVEAAKLPLPETNELVFKAPTERTYIGKGKKVVDFADMVSGKAVFGADVRLPNMLFAVVERSPVLGAQWKDFDEEAPLSVKGVSQVVTIAPFKAPHAFQALGGIAVLADNTYAAIKGREKLNTQWGTSEHDKYDSDAYRDELMATAEKEGVVVRQKGDYKEAVKGLTTHSASYYAPHLLHQPMEPPVATADFKDGRCIVWAPTQNPQAAQDVVAAALKIPASEVTVHVTLLGGGFGRKSKPDYVAEAALLSQKVGRPVQVVWTREDDIQHDYFHSVAALKLEAGLDKNGYPEAWRMRTVFPSISSTFAKGVVQASAGEMGMGFSDLPFDLPHILCENGPASAHVRIGWLRSVANIQHAFGIHSFVDELAARAGIDPLTYLNRIIGRDRKIDLKAEG
;
A
#
# COMPACT_ATOMS: atom_id res chain seq x y z
N MET A 1 20.55 5.90 12.93
CA MET A 1 21.81 5.27 13.34
C MET A 1 21.63 3.75 13.25
N PRO A 2 22.56 2.98 12.68
CA PRO A 2 22.45 1.53 12.62
C PRO A 2 22.62 0.93 14.01
N LEU A 3 21.64 0.13 14.46
CA LEU A 3 21.55 -0.52 15.78
C LEU A 3 22.52 -1.70 16.00
N TRP A 4 23.67 -1.72 15.31
CA TRP A 4 24.57 -2.87 15.26
C TRP A 4 25.54 -2.92 16.46
N HIS A 5 25.46 -1.93 17.36
CA HIS A 5 26.37 -1.80 18.52
C HIS A 5 25.72 -2.07 19.89
N LEU A 6 24.49 -2.59 19.94
CA LEU A 6 23.88 -2.95 21.23
C LEU A 6 24.29 -4.38 21.62
N ARG A 7 25.06 -4.50 22.71
CA ARG A 7 25.45 -5.79 23.31
C ARG A 7 24.20 -6.59 23.70
N GLN A 8 24.25 -7.91 23.48
CA GLN A 8 23.19 -8.89 23.77
C GLN A 8 22.80 -9.00 25.26
N ASN A 9 23.52 -8.33 26.17
CA ASN A 9 23.25 -8.40 27.61
C ASN A 9 23.67 -7.08 28.31
N PRO A 10 22.77 -6.09 28.44
CA PRO A 10 23.05 -4.91 29.25
C PRO A 10 22.93 -5.28 30.74
N GLY A 11 24.00 -5.03 31.49
CA GLY A 11 24.08 -5.32 32.92
C GLY A 11 22.89 -4.76 33.71
N SER A 12 22.46 -5.53 34.69
CA SER A 12 21.31 -5.29 35.57
C SER A 12 21.27 -3.87 36.14
N HIS A 13 20.45 -3.01 35.55
CA HIS A 13 19.99 -1.80 36.21
C HIS A 13 18.77 -2.16 37.06
N GLN A 14 18.94 -2.15 38.39
CA GLN A 14 17.83 -2.17 39.33
C GLN A 14 16.97 -0.92 39.13
N VAL A 15 15.77 -1.09 38.59
CA VAL A 15 14.76 -0.03 38.46
C VAL A 15 13.99 0.06 39.78
N ARG A 16 14.05 1.23 40.42
CA ARG A 16 13.15 1.57 41.55
C ARG A 16 11.70 1.65 41.04
N PRO A 17 10.69 1.24 41.82
CA PRO A 17 9.31 1.25 41.37
C PRO A 17 8.76 2.68 41.32
N GLY A 18 8.82 3.29 40.13
CA GLY A 18 8.05 4.48 39.80
C GLY A 18 6.65 4.08 39.33
N ARG A 19 5.63 4.72 39.89
CA ARG A 19 4.22 4.56 39.51
C ARG A 19 4.05 5.06 38.06
N PHE A 20 3.99 4.16 37.09
CA PHE A 20 3.61 4.51 35.73
C PHE A 20 2.10 4.81 35.69
N PRO A 21 1.65 5.89 35.03
CA PRO A 21 0.24 6.09 34.77
C PRO A 21 -0.26 4.95 33.86
N VAL A 22 -1.41 4.39 34.22
CA VAL A 22 -2.11 3.40 33.40
C VAL A 22 -2.48 4.05 32.08
N ASN A 23 -1.92 3.55 30.97
CA ASN A 23 -2.29 3.98 29.64
C ASN A 23 -3.78 3.67 29.41
N THR A 24 -4.60 4.70 29.20
CA THR A 24 -5.98 4.54 28.78
C THR A 24 -5.99 4.06 27.33
N ILE A 25 -6.33 2.78 27.10
CA ILE A 25 -6.72 2.28 25.78
C ILE A 25 -7.87 3.16 25.29
N ALA A 26 -7.78 3.70 24.07
CA ALA A 26 -8.86 4.49 23.49
C ALA A 26 -10.10 3.61 23.30
N SER A 27 -11.04 3.65 24.25
CA SER A 27 -12.34 2.99 24.10
C SER A 27 -13.20 3.84 23.18
N PHE A 28 -13.64 3.29 22.04
CA PHE A 28 -14.70 3.94 21.27
C PHE A 28 -15.97 3.91 22.13
N SER A 29 -16.40 5.09 22.61
CA SER A 29 -17.65 5.18 23.35
C SER A 29 -18.83 4.88 22.41
N ARG A 30 -20.00 4.53 22.95
CA ARG A 30 -21.24 4.44 22.14
C ARG A 30 -21.48 5.72 21.33
N ARG A 31 -21.03 6.88 21.82
CA ARG A 31 -21.13 8.17 21.12
C ARG A 31 -20.14 8.29 19.97
N ASP A 32 -18.93 7.73 20.09
CA ASP A 32 -17.95 7.68 19.00
C ASP A 32 -18.37 6.66 17.94
N PHE A 33 -18.89 5.51 18.36
CA PHE A 33 -19.54 4.54 17.47
C PHE A 33 -20.70 5.20 16.72
N LEU A 34 -21.63 5.89 17.40
CA LEU A 34 -22.74 6.61 16.77
C LEU A 34 -22.29 7.80 15.91
N ARG A 35 -21.12 8.40 16.15
CA ARG A 35 -20.54 9.43 15.26
C ARG A 35 -19.93 8.80 14.02
N LEU A 36 -19.18 7.71 14.16
CA LEU A 36 -18.60 6.95 13.05
C LEU A 36 -19.68 6.27 12.18
N SER A 37 -20.71 5.68 12.80
CA SER A 37 -21.88 5.09 12.13
C SER A 37 -22.99 6.11 11.82
N GLY A 38 -22.89 7.34 12.33
CA GLY A 38 -23.81 8.44 12.03
C GLY A 38 -23.32 9.28 10.86
N MET A 39 -22.00 9.38 10.67
CA MET A 39 -21.40 9.95 9.45
C MET A 39 -21.72 9.14 8.19
N THR A 40 -22.12 7.87 8.31
CA THR A 40 -22.70 7.09 7.20
C THR A 40 -24.13 7.52 6.84
N CYS A 41 -24.83 8.30 7.67
CA CYS A 41 -26.18 8.82 7.38
C CYS A 41 -26.21 10.30 6.93
N SER A 42 -25.12 11.05 7.09
CA SER A 42 -25.01 12.44 6.57
C SER A 42 -24.24 12.54 5.25
N GLY A 43 -23.88 11.42 4.64
CA GLY A 43 -23.21 11.33 3.34
C GLY A 43 -24.13 11.35 2.13
N LEU A 44 -25.19 12.17 2.12
CA LEU A 44 -25.97 12.43 0.90
C LEU A 44 -25.41 13.67 0.20
N ILE A 45 -24.18 13.58 -0.33
CA ILE A 45 -23.74 14.49 -1.38
C ILE A 45 -24.29 13.92 -2.68
N LEU A 46 -25.51 14.33 -3.03
CA LEU A 46 -26.08 14.09 -4.34
C LEU A 46 -25.24 14.85 -5.38
N GLY A 47 -24.27 14.15 -5.96
CA GLY A 47 -23.68 14.53 -7.23
C GLY A 47 -24.64 14.15 -8.34
N PHE A 48 -25.58 15.02 -8.67
CA PHE A 48 -26.27 15.02 -9.96
C PHE A 48 -26.37 16.46 -10.47
N SER A 49 -25.84 16.65 -11.68
CA SER A 49 -26.01 17.87 -12.44
C SER A 49 -27.48 17.96 -12.88
N ALA A 50 -28.29 18.65 -12.08
CA ALA A 50 -29.63 19.09 -12.46
C ALA A 50 -29.89 20.42 -11.75
N LYS A 51 -30.25 21.45 -12.53
CA LYS A 51 -30.68 22.75 -12.00
C LYS A 51 -31.87 22.56 -11.04
N GLY A 52 -31.68 22.86 -9.75
CA GLY A 52 -32.79 22.92 -8.78
C GLY A 52 -32.39 22.76 -7.31
N GLU A 53 -32.48 23.87 -6.58
CA GLU A 53 -32.57 24.06 -5.11
C GLU A 53 -31.39 23.65 -4.21
N THR A 54 -30.73 24.71 -3.72
CA THR A 54 -29.66 24.76 -2.72
C THR A 54 -30.09 24.17 -1.37
N SER A 55 -29.49 23.06 -0.96
CA SER A 55 -29.39 22.75 0.48
C SER A 55 -28.41 23.75 1.11
N SER A 56 -28.83 24.40 2.20
CA SER A 56 -28.08 25.43 2.92
C SER A 56 -26.89 24.84 3.69
N SER A 57 -25.88 24.32 2.99
CA SER A 57 -24.59 24.10 3.64
C SER A 57 -23.98 25.49 3.90
N LYS A 58 -23.73 25.82 5.18
CA LYS A 58 -23.01 27.04 5.56
C LYS A 58 -21.51 26.93 5.29
N ASN A 59 -21.04 25.80 4.78
CA ASN A 59 -19.64 25.49 4.57
C ASN A 59 -19.25 25.78 3.13
N LEU A 60 -17.99 26.12 2.90
CA LEU A 60 -17.40 26.20 1.57
C LEU A 60 -16.75 24.85 1.26
N SER A 61 -17.37 24.05 0.39
CA SER A 61 -16.85 22.74 -0.06
C SER A 61 -16.79 22.66 -1.59
N PRO A 62 -15.91 23.46 -2.24
CA PRO A 62 -15.82 23.52 -3.69
C PRO A 62 -15.14 22.28 -4.28
N ASP A 63 -14.52 21.46 -3.43
CA ASP A 63 -13.81 20.26 -3.82
C ASP A 63 -13.99 19.16 -2.78
N ILE A 64 -14.01 17.90 -3.21
CA ILE A 64 -14.17 16.75 -2.32
C ILE A 64 -13.03 16.57 -1.31
N PHE A 65 -11.85 17.15 -1.59
CA PHE A 65 -10.70 17.08 -0.70
C PHE A 65 -10.66 18.19 0.35
N LEU A 66 -11.54 19.21 0.25
CA LEU A 66 -11.42 20.42 1.05
C LEU A 66 -12.79 20.99 1.46
N THR A 67 -12.96 21.16 2.76
CA THR A 67 -14.12 21.86 3.35
C THR A 67 -13.64 22.94 4.31
N LEU A 68 -14.11 24.16 4.14
CA LEU A 68 -13.94 25.25 5.10
C LEU A 68 -15.25 25.50 5.84
N GLU A 69 -15.19 25.52 7.16
CA GLU A 69 -16.33 25.78 8.02
C GLU A 69 -16.37 27.24 8.50
N PRO A 70 -17.56 27.81 8.78
CA PRO A 70 -17.69 29.11 9.44
C PRO A 70 -17.03 29.18 10.83
N SER A 71 -16.77 28.03 11.45
CA SER A 71 -16.00 27.91 12.71
C SER A 71 -14.53 28.33 12.54
N GLY A 72 -14.01 28.26 11.31
CA GLY A 72 -12.60 28.44 10.97
C GLY A 72 -11.83 27.15 10.74
N ALA A 73 -12.43 25.98 10.98
CA ALA A 73 -11.79 24.71 10.68
C ALA A 73 -11.61 24.51 9.16
N ILE A 74 -10.39 24.14 8.75
CA ILE A 74 -10.05 23.80 7.36
C ILE A 74 -9.85 22.29 7.29
N GLN A 75 -10.88 21.56 6.89
CA GLN A 75 -10.83 20.11 6.80
C GLN A 75 -10.26 19.68 5.45
N ILE A 76 -9.21 18.86 5.49
CA ILE A 76 -8.56 18.33 4.29
C ILE A 76 -8.53 16.81 4.33
N TYR A 77 -9.04 16.17 3.28
CA TYR A 77 -9.13 14.72 3.21
C TYR A 77 -7.86 14.09 2.64
N ALA A 78 -7.18 13.28 3.44
CA ALA A 78 -6.12 12.40 3.00
C ALA A 78 -6.71 11.08 2.49
N HIS A 79 -6.71 10.87 1.18
CA HIS A 79 -7.29 9.67 0.56
C HIS A 79 -6.30 8.51 0.38
N ARG A 80 -5.01 8.75 0.61
CA ARG A 80 -3.92 7.76 0.50
C ARG A 80 -3.53 7.29 1.90
N SER A 81 -3.27 5.99 2.05
CA SER A 81 -2.93 5.41 3.34
C SER A 81 -1.52 5.76 3.81
N GLU A 82 -1.37 6.13 5.10
CA GLU A 82 -0.07 6.35 5.73
C GLU A 82 0.60 5.03 6.14
N MET A 83 1.84 4.84 5.73
CA MET A 83 2.61 3.61 5.97
C MET A 83 4.12 3.87 6.13
N GLY A 84 4.50 5.08 6.53
CA GLY A 84 5.89 5.55 6.62
C GLY A 84 6.35 6.39 5.43
N THR A 85 5.41 6.91 4.62
CA THR A 85 5.73 7.77 3.46
C THR A 85 5.47 9.26 3.72
N GLY A 86 4.73 9.58 4.80
CA GLY A 86 4.29 10.94 5.10
C GLY A 86 3.14 11.42 4.21
N ILE A 87 2.53 10.55 3.40
CA ILE A 87 1.54 10.94 2.40
C ILE A 87 0.26 11.52 3.01
N ARG A 88 -0.11 11.10 4.21
CA ARG A 88 -1.24 11.68 4.96
C ARG A 88 -0.96 13.12 5.39
N THR A 89 0.30 13.55 5.39
CA THR A 89 0.71 14.94 5.61
C THR A 89 0.92 15.70 4.31
N VAL A 90 1.68 15.12 3.37
CA VAL A 90 2.18 15.85 2.19
C VAL A 90 1.05 16.22 1.22
N LEU A 91 0.07 15.35 0.97
CA LEU A 91 -1.03 15.71 0.07
C LEU A 91 -1.92 16.83 0.65
N PRO A 92 -2.37 16.78 1.92
CA PRO A 92 -3.04 17.91 2.54
C PRO A 92 -2.21 19.20 2.60
N MET A 93 -0.89 19.07 2.78
CA MET A 93 0.04 20.21 2.73
C MET A 93 0.02 20.93 1.39
N VAL A 94 -0.12 20.20 0.28
CA VAL A 94 -0.26 20.81 -1.05
C VAL A 94 -1.53 21.66 -1.15
N VAL A 95 -2.66 21.15 -0.63
CA VAL A 95 -3.93 21.90 -0.59
C VAL A 95 -3.78 23.16 0.28
N ALA A 96 -3.24 23.01 1.49
CA ALA A 96 -3.07 24.12 2.45
C ALA A 96 -2.15 25.22 1.91
N ASP A 97 -1.03 24.84 1.28
CA ASP A 97 -0.10 25.77 0.67
C ASP A 97 -0.77 26.59 -0.44
N GLU A 98 -1.42 25.91 -1.38
CA GLU A 98 -2.08 26.54 -2.52
C GLU A 98 -3.25 27.45 -2.09
N LEU A 99 -4.02 27.00 -1.08
CA LEU A 99 -5.09 27.77 -0.45
C LEU A 99 -4.53 29.02 0.27
N GLY A 100 -3.32 28.96 0.82
CA GLY A 100 -2.77 29.99 1.71
C GLY A 100 -3.31 29.88 3.13
N ALA A 101 -3.67 28.66 3.56
CA ALA A 101 -4.08 28.36 4.92
C ALA A 101 -2.87 28.36 5.88
N ASP A 102 -3.10 28.78 7.12
CA ASP A 102 -2.23 28.42 8.22
C ASP A 102 -2.43 26.93 8.52
N TRP A 103 -1.32 26.23 8.75
CA TRP A 103 -1.34 24.80 9.03
C TRP A 103 -2.02 24.48 10.36
N GLU A 104 -1.93 25.37 11.33
CA GLU A 104 -2.55 25.16 12.65
C GLU A 104 -4.09 25.19 12.58
N ASP A 105 -4.65 25.73 11.49
CA ASP A 105 -6.10 25.69 11.23
C ASP A 105 -6.54 24.43 10.44
N VAL A 106 -5.57 23.61 9.98
CA VAL A 106 -5.83 22.44 9.14
C VAL A 106 -6.14 21.20 9.99
N ASP A 107 -7.30 20.60 9.73
CA ASP A 107 -7.75 19.35 10.33
C ASP A 107 -7.76 18.23 9.27
N ILE A 108 -6.81 17.29 9.37
CA ILE A 108 -6.66 16.23 8.37
C ILE A 108 -7.56 15.04 8.69
N LYS A 109 -8.49 14.75 7.78
CA LYS A 109 -9.37 13.58 7.85
C LYS A 109 -8.85 12.46 6.96
N GLN A 110 -8.75 11.25 7.49
CA GLN A 110 -8.52 10.07 6.67
C GLN A 110 -9.79 9.74 5.89
N ALA A 111 -9.71 9.68 4.57
CA ALA A 111 -10.86 9.30 3.75
C ALA A 111 -11.18 7.81 3.93
N THR A 112 -12.48 7.48 3.89
CA THR A 112 -12.94 6.10 3.74
C THR A 112 -12.64 5.56 2.34
N GLY A 113 -12.73 4.24 2.15
CA GLY A 113 -12.72 3.63 0.83
C GLY A 113 -13.94 4.04 0.01
N ASP A 114 -13.75 4.88 -1.00
CA ASP A 114 -14.80 5.39 -1.88
C ASP A 114 -14.22 5.85 -3.23
N LYS A 115 -14.82 5.39 -4.33
CA LYS A 115 -14.41 5.72 -5.71
C LYS A 115 -14.42 7.22 -6.02
N LYS A 116 -15.20 8.03 -5.29
CA LYS A 116 -15.27 9.48 -5.51
C LYS A 116 -13.95 10.22 -5.27
N PHE A 117 -13.04 9.65 -4.47
CA PHE A 117 -11.69 10.20 -4.24
C PHE A 117 -10.68 9.81 -5.33
N GLY A 118 -11.12 9.10 -6.38
CA GLY A 118 -10.22 8.52 -7.37
C GLY A 118 -9.48 7.30 -6.81
N SER A 119 -8.32 6.96 -7.36
CA SER A 119 -7.56 5.78 -6.94
C SER A 119 -6.94 5.98 -5.54
N GLN A 120 -7.37 5.17 -4.58
CA GLN A 120 -6.84 5.20 -3.21
C GLN A 120 -5.68 4.22 -2.98
N ASN A 121 -5.29 3.44 -3.98
CA ASN A 121 -4.24 2.42 -3.85
C ASN A 121 -2.83 3.01 -3.67
N THR A 122 -2.27 2.99 -2.45
CA THR A 122 -0.91 3.47 -2.12
C THR A 122 0.18 2.47 -2.51
N ASP A 123 0.48 2.40 -3.81
CA ASP A 123 1.55 1.57 -4.39
C ASP A 123 2.43 2.33 -5.41
N GLY A 124 3.67 1.86 -5.57
CA GLY A 124 4.62 2.31 -6.61
C GLY A 124 5.16 3.72 -6.43
N SER A 125 5.06 4.30 -5.24
CA SER A 125 5.47 5.69 -4.95
C SER A 125 4.78 6.76 -5.82
N ARG A 126 3.57 6.46 -6.33
CA ARG A 126 2.88 7.31 -7.31
C ARG A 126 2.00 8.39 -6.69
N SER A 127 1.83 8.42 -5.37
CA SER A 127 0.83 9.29 -4.71
C SER A 127 1.04 10.77 -5.01
N ILE A 128 2.26 11.30 -4.88
CA ILE A 128 2.54 12.70 -5.23
C ILE A 128 2.45 12.91 -6.73
N TRP A 129 3.13 12.08 -7.53
CA TRP A 129 3.14 12.22 -8.99
C TRP A 129 1.72 12.24 -9.61
N LYS A 130 0.78 11.45 -9.07
CA LYS A 130 -0.60 11.40 -9.58
C LYS A 130 -1.53 12.47 -9.02
N PHE A 131 -1.29 12.96 -7.81
CA PHE A 131 -2.28 13.79 -7.10
C PHE A 131 -1.78 15.17 -6.71
N PHE A 132 -0.52 15.52 -7.00
CA PHE A 132 0.01 16.86 -6.72
C PHE A 132 -0.86 17.95 -7.34
N ASP A 133 -1.06 17.92 -8.66
CA ASP A 133 -1.86 18.94 -9.35
C ASP A 133 -3.32 18.90 -8.92
N ARG A 134 -3.90 17.70 -8.72
CA ARG A 134 -5.28 17.55 -8.23
C ARG A 134 -5.50 18.22 -6.88
N MET A 135 -4.54 18.09 -5.95
CA MET A 135 -4.59 18.73 -4.64
C MET A 135 -4.35 20.24 -4.74
N ARG A 136 -3.48 20.69 -5.65
CA ARG A 136 -3.33 22.13 -5.92
C ARG A 136 -4.62 22.73 -6.45
N THR A 137 -5.26 22.09 -7.42
CA THR A 137 -6.55 22.56 -7.95
C THR A 137 -7.57 22.76 -6.83
N ALA A 138 -7.70 21.81 -5.89
CA ALA A 138 -8.61 21.95 -4.76
C ALA A 138 -8.33 23.22 -3.91
N GLY A 139 -7.06 23.46 -3.57
CA GLY A 139 -6.66 24.66 -2.82
C GLY A 139 -6.84 25.96 -3.61
N ALA A 140 -6.51 25.95 -4.91
CA ALA A 140 -6.64 27.10 -5.80
C ALA A 140 -8.11 27.49 -6.01
N THR A 141 -9.01 26.51 -6.21
CA THR A 141 -10.46 26.75 -6.38
C THR A 141 -11.06 27.41 -5.14
N ALA A 142 -10.82 26.87 -3.95
CA ALA A 142 -11.30 27.50 -2.71
C ALA A 142 -10.68 28.89 -2.51
N GLY A 143 -9.39 29.03 -2.79
CA GLY A 143 -8.70 30.31 -2.74
C GLY A 143 -9.28 31.36 -3.68
N PHE A 144 -9.66 30.98 -4.90
CA PHE A 144 -10.30 31.86 -5.87
C PHE A 144 -11.61 32.42 -5.30
N LEU A 145 -12.47 31.56 -4.77
CA LEU A 145 -13.77 31.96 -4.20
C LEU A 145 -13.60 32.88 -2.97
N LEU A 146 -12.59 32.63 -2.14
CA LEU A 146 -12.25 33.49 -1.01
C LEU A 146 -11.79 34.89 -1.46
N ASN A 147 -10.94 34.96 -2.48
CA ASN A 147 -10.52 36.24 -3.05
C ASN A 147 -11.70 37.01 -3.64
N GLN A 148 -12.59 36.35 -4.39
CA GLN A 148 -13.81 36.95 -4.93
C GLN A 148 -14.70 37.53 -3.83
N ALA A 149 -14.93 36.76 -2.75
CA ALA A 149 -15.77 37.20 -1.63
C ALA A 149 -15.15 38.42 -0.90
N ALA A 150 -13.85 38.40 -0.63
CA ALA A 150 -13.16 39.52 0.02
C ALA A 150 -13.14 40.77 -0.86
N ALA A 151 -12.87 40.60 -2.16
CA ALA A 151 -12.84 41.68 -3.13
C ALA A 151 -14.21 42.36 -3.26
N ALA A 152 -15.30 41.58 -3.26
CA ALA A 152 -16.66 42.10 -3.24
C ALA A 152 -16.95 42.93 -1.98
N ARG A 153 -16.48 42.49 -0.79
CA ARG A 153 -16.63 43.27 0.45
C ARG A 153 -15.87 44.59 0.43
N TRP A 154 -14.70 44.61 -0.19
CA TRP A 154 -13.85 45.79 -0.27
C TRP A 154 -14.13 46.69 -1.47
N ASN A 155 -14.94 46.22 -2.42
CA ASN A 155 -15.16 46.83 -3.72
C ASN A 155 -13.84 47.10 -4.47
N VAL A 156 -13.01 46.06 -4.59
CA VAL A 156 -11.71 46.09 -5.30
C VAL A 156 -11.62 44.96 -6.32
N ASP A 157 -10.57 44.97 -7.15
CA ASP A 157 -10.28 43.87 -8.08
C ASP A 157 -9.84 42.60 -7.32
N PRO A 158 -10.45 41.43 -7.58
CA PRO A 158 -10.02 40.15 -7.00
C PRO A 158 -8.55 39.77 -7.24
N GLY A 159 -7.95 40.22 -8.35
CA GLY A 159 -6.55 40.00 -8.71
C GLY A 159 -5.55 40.74 -7.81
N THR A 160 -6.00 41.77 -7.08
CA THR A 160 -5.17 42.48 -6.09
C THR A 160 -5.21 41.82 -4.69
N CYS A 161 -5.99 40.74 -4.53
CA CYS A 161 -6.09 39.97 -3.29
C CYS A 161 -5.10 38.80 -3.26
N GLN A 162 -4.43 38.61 -2.12
CA GLN A 162 -3.55 37.48 -1.83
C GLN A 162 -4.04 36.69 -0.64
N ARG A 163 -3.57 35.44 -0.52
CA ARG A 163 -3.93 34.54 0.56
C ARG A 163 -2.69 34.11 1.32
N ASN A 164 -2.69 34.32 2.63
CA ASN A 164 -1.63 33.86 3.51
C ASN A 164 -2.15 33.69 4.93
N ALA A 165 -1.64 32.67 5.64
CA ALA A 165 -1.98 32.38 7.03
C ALA A 165 -3.49 32.44 7.33
N SER A 166 -4.30 31.78 6.51
CA SER A 166 -5.77 31.72 6.63
C SER A 166 -6.50 33.07 6.50
N HIS A 167 -5.88 34.05 5.84
CA HIS A 167 -6.47 35.36 5.55
C HIS A 167 -6.41 35.67 4.07
N VAL A 168 -7.42 36.41 3.59
CA VAL A 168 -7.31 37.19 2.34
C VAL A 168 -6.78 38.58 2.70
N ILE A 169 -5.82 39.07 1.92
CA ILE A 169 -5.11 40.33 2.12
C ILE A 169 -5.19 41.14 0.82
N HIS A 170 -5.68 42.37 0.88
CA HIS A 170 -5.62 43.30 -0.25
C HIS A 170 -4.26 43.98 -0.28
N LYS A 171 -3.45 43.72 -1.32
CA LYS A 171 -2.05 44.17 -1.42
C LYS A 171 -1.86 45.67 -1.20
N GLU A 172 -2.70 46.48 -1.85
CA GLU A 172 -2.50 47.93 -1.92
C GLU A 172 -2.90 48.63 -0.62
N SER A 173 -3.98 48.18 0.02
CA SER A 173 -4.51 48.81 1.23
C SER A 173 -4.03 48.17 2.53
N GLY A 174 -3.49 46.95 2.48
CA GLY A 174 -3.16 46.14 3.66
C GLY A 174 -4.37 45.60 4.44
N LYS A 175 -5.62 45.85 3.97
CA LYS A 175 -6.82 45.25 4.57
C LYS A 175 -6.72 43.72 4.56
N ARG A 176 -7.19 43.10 5.64
CA ARG A 176 -7.21 41.64 5.80
C ARG A 176 -8.54 41.16 6.35
N ILE A 177 -9.04 40.01 5.88
CA ILE A 177 -10.22 39.31 6.42
C ILE A 177 -9.86 37.84 6.56
N ALA A 178 -10.23 37.21 7.68
CA ALA A 178 -10.00 35.79 7.90
C ALA A 178 -10.92 34.93 7.01
N PHE A 179 -10.45 33.77 6.55
CA PHE A 179 -11.24 32.87 5.69
C PHE A 179 -12.61 32.55 6.27
N LYS A 180 -12.68 32.27 7.59
CA LYS A 180 -13.92 31.94 8.31
C LYS A 180 -15.04 32.98 8.14
N GLU A 181 -14.67 34.25 8.00
CA GLU A 181 -15.63 35.35 7.82
C GLU A 181 -16.19 35.38 6.40
N LEU A 182 -15.48 34.81 5.43
CA LEU A 182 -15.83 34.81 4.01
C LEU A 182 -16.56 33.54 3.57
N VAL A 183 -16.49 32.45 4.36
CA VAL A 183 -17.01 31.12 3.99
C VAL A 183 -18.44 31.16 3.44
N VAL A 184 -19.35 31.84 4.14
CA VAL A 184 -20.79 31.87 3.76
C VAL A 184 -21.03 32.62 2.45
N GLU A 185 -20.23 33.64 2.16
CA GLU A 185 -20.32 34.41 0.90
C GLU A 185 -19.66 33.63 -0.24
N ALA A 186 -18.45 33.13 -0.01
CA ALA A 186 -17.70 32.33 -0.97
C ALA A 186 -18.46 31.06 -1.40
N ALA A 187 -19.20 30.42 -0.49
CA ALA A 187 -19.99 29.22 -0.78
C ALA A 187 -21.17 29.48 -1.75
N LYS A 188 -21.57 30.74 -1.97
CA LYS A 188 -22.65 31.12 -2.90
C LYS A 188 -22.14 31.47 -4.29
N LEU A 189 -20.83 31.61 -4.46
CA LEU A 189 -20.23 31.97 -5.74
C LEU A 189 -20.18 30.76 -6.68
N PRO A 190 -20.28 30.97 -8.00
CA PRO A 190 -20.10 29.90 -8.97
C PRO A 190 -18.67 29.35 -8.90
N LEU A 191 -18.50 28.05 -9.16
CA LEU A 191 -17.18 27.45 -9.28
C LEU A 191 -16.45 28.03 -10.50
N PRO A 192 -15.16 28.36 -10.39
CA PRO A 192 -14.35 28.80 -11.52
C PRO A 192 -14.09 27.66 -12.51
N GLU A 193 -13.94 28.01 -13.77
CA GLU A 193 -13.34 27.15 -14.79
C GLU A 193 -11.84 26.97 -14.51
N THR A 194 -11.27 25.86 -14.99
CA THR A 194 -9.86 25.52 -14.67
C THR A 194 -8.86 26.56 -15.19
N ASN A 195 -9.18 27.23 -16.30
CA ASN A 195 -8.34 28.28 -16.88
C ASN A 195 -8.39 29.61 -16.11
N GLU A 196 -9.35 29.80 -15.20
CA GLU A 196 -9.43 30.96 -14.31
C GLU A 196 -8.55 30.81 -13.06
N LEU A 197 -8.06 29.60 -12.79
CA LEU A 197 -7.25 29.32 -11.61
C LEU A 197 -5.82 29.85 -11.78
N VAL A 198 -5.44 30.75 -10.87
CA VAL A 198 -4.05 31.21 -10.71
C VAL A 198 -3.37 30.41 -9.61
N PHE A 199 -2.34 29.67 -10.02
CA PHE A 199 -1.56 28.81 -9.15
C PHE A 199 -0.33 29.52 -8.58
N LYS A 200 0.00 29.29 -7.31
CA LYS A 200 1.22 29.81 -6.67
C LYS A 200 2.48 29.38 -7.41
N ALA A 201 3.36 30.34 -7.67
CA ALA A 201 4.71 30.06 -8.17
C ALA A 201 5.54 29.35 -7.08
N PRO A 202 6.58 28.57 -7.44
CA PRO A 202 7.44 27.91 -6.46
C PRO A 202 8.01 28.83 -5.37
N THR A 203 8.29 30.09 -5.70
CA THR A 203 8.80 31.12 -4.78
C THR A 203 7.77 31.62 -3.78
N GLU A 204 6.47 31.46 -4.06
CA GLU A 204 5.36 31.90 -3.22
C GLU A 204 4.85 30.82 -2.26
N ARG A 205 5.37 29.60 -2.38
CA ARG A 205 4.92 28.45 -1.60
C ARG A 205 5.42 28.52 -0.16
N THR A 206 4.56 28.17 0.79
CA THR A 206 4.87 28.25 2.23
C THR A 206 5.42 26.94 2.80
N TYR A 207 4.97 25.79 2.29
CA TYR A 207 5.21 24.46 2.84
C TYR A 207 5.86 23.50 1.83
N ILE A 208 5.43 23.52 0.57
CA ILE A 208 5.94 22.65 -0.49
C ILE A 208 7.43 22.94 -0.70
N GLY A 209 8.27 21.90 -0.55
CA GLY A 209 9.73 21.99 -0.68
C GLY A 209 10.47 22.52 0.55
N LYS A 210 9.77 22.89 1.63
CA LYS A 210 10.36 23.48 2.84
C LYS A 210 10.43 22.55 4.05
N GLY A 211 9.82 21.36 3.95
CA GLY A 211 9.85 20.31 4.97
C GLY A 211 8.95 20.61 6.17
N LYS A 212 8.22 19.60 6.65
CA LYS A 212 7.38 19.68 7.85
C LYS A 212 7.33 18.33 8.54
N LYS A 213 7.12 18.33 9.85
CA LYS A 213 6.91 17.10 10.63
C LYS A 213 5.61 16.43 10.16
N VAL A 214 5.60 15.11 10.07
CA VAL A 214 4.39 14.36 9.75
C VAL A 214 3.35 14.53 10.85
N VAL A 215 2.08 14.66 10.49
CA VAL A 215 0.99 14.96 11.45
C VAL A 215 0.80 13.88 12.49
N ASP A 216 1.08 12.64 12.11
CA ASP A 216 0.92 11.48 12.99
C ASP A 216 2.08 11.32 13.99
N PHE A 217 3.15 12.11 13.86
CA PHE A 217 4.40 11.88 14.60
C PHE A 217 4.20 11.93 16.11
N ALA A 218 3.51 12.96 16.61
CA ALA A 218 3.29 13.14 18.05
C ALA A 218 2.49 11.97 18.64
N ASP A 219 1.47 11.51 17.92
CA ASP A 219 0.64 10.38 18.34
C ASP A 219 1.41 9.05 18.27
N MET A 220 2.25 8.86 17.25
CA MET A 220 3.10 7.68 17.12
C MET A 220 4.10 7.57 18.27
N VAL A 221 4.82 8.65 18.61
CA VAL A 221 5.85 8.60 19.67
C VAL A 221 5.28 8.61 21.09
N SER A 222 4.03 9.04 21.26
CA SER A 222 3.34 9.03 22.56
C SER A 222 2.43 7.82 22.78
N GLY A 223 2.34 6.91 21.80
CA GLY A 223 1.48 5.71 21.88
C GLY A 223 -0.02 5.99 21.78
N LYS A 224 -0.40 7.14 21.19
CA LYS A 224 -1.80 7.53 20.95
C LYS A 224 -2.27 7.23 19.53
N ALA A 225 -1.34 6.96 18.62
CA ALA A 225 -1.65 6.58 17.24
C ALA A 225 -2.52 5.32 17.21
N VAL A 226 -3.55 5.31 16.37
CA VAL A 226 -4.49 4.18 16.23
C VAL A 226 -4.12 3.36 15.00
N PHE A 227 -3.54 2.19 15.24
CA PHE A 227 -3.29 1.16 14.24
C PHE A 227 -4.47 0.19 14.14
N GLY A 228 -4.38 -0.79 13.22
CA GLY A 228 -5.48 -1.74 13.01
C GLY A 228 -5.78 -2.58 14.25
N ALA A 229 -4.74 -2.99 14.97
CA ALA A 229 -4.86 -3.77 16.19
C ALA A 229 -5.40 -2.99 17.40
N ASP A 230 -5.47 -1.65 17.33
CA ASP A 230 -5.96 -0.80 18.44
C ASP A 230 -7.48 -0.61 18.40
N VAL A 231 -8.13 -1.00 17.31
CA VAL A 231 -9.60 -0.85 17.15
C VAL A 231 -10.31 -1.71 18.20
N ARG A 232 -11.20 -1.09 18.98
CA ARG A 232 -12.01 -1.76 20.02
C ARG A 232 -13.46 -1.35 19.87
N LEU A 233 -14.33 -2.30 19.53
CA LEU A 233 -15.77 -2.08 19.44
C LEU A 233 -16.52 -2.73 20.61
N PRO A 234 -17.65 -2.17 21.05
CA PRO A 234 -18.49 -2.82 22.06
C PRO A 234 -18.90 -4.23 21.65
N ASN A 235 -18.83 -5.19 22.58
CA ASN A 235 -19.21 -6.59 22.38
C ASN A 235 -18.45 -7.33 21.24
N MET A 236 -17.28 -6.81 20.83
CA MET A 236 -16.40 -7.43 19.84
C MET A 236 -15.87 -8.80 20.30
N LEU A 237 -15.63 -9.70 19.35
CA LEU A 237 -14.84 -10.92 19.54
C LEU A 237 -13.48 -10.80 18.85
N PHE A 238 -12.48 -11.48 19.41
CA PHE A 238 -11.19 -11.68 18.77
C PHE A 238 -11.15 -13.06 18.13
N ALA A 239 -10.67 -13.11 16.88
CA ALA A 239 -10.57 -14.35 16.14
C ALA A 239 -9.13 -14.60 15.68
N VAL A 240 -8.69 -15.84 15.84
CA VAL A 240 -7.52 -16.39 15.13
C VAL A 240 -8.00 -17.56 14.28
N VAL A 241 -7.34 -17.77 13.14
CA VAL A 241 -7.73 -18.81 12.18
C VAL A 241 -6.60 -19.82 12.09
N GLU A 242 -6.91 -21.11 12.24
CA GLU A 242 -6.02 -22.20 11.83
C GLU A 242 -6.21 -22.44 10.33
N ARG A 243 -5.10 -22.35 9.58
CA ARG A 243 -5.09 -22.45 8.12
C ARG A 243 -4.28 -23.68 7.71
N SER A 244 -4.56 -24.18 6.52
CA SER A 244 -3.84 -25.33 5.99
C SER A 244 -2.35 -25.02 5.84
N PRO A 245 -1.44 -25.88 6.32
CA PRO A 245 -0.01 -25.70 6.13
C PRO A 245 0.42 -25.82 4.66
N VAL A 246 -0.39 -26.49 3.84
CA VAL A 246 -0.19 -26.60 2.39
C VAL A 246 -1.27 -25.83 1.66
N LEU A 247 -0.87 -24.97 0.71
CA LEU A 247 -1.79 -24.14 -0.07
C LEU A 247 -2.88 -24.98 -0.72
N GLY A 248 -4.14 -24.59 -0.58
CA GLY A 248 -5.27 -25.24 -1.25
C GLY A 248 -5.75 -26.56 -0.62
N ALA A 249 -5.04 -27.10 0.38
CA ALA A 249 -5.56 -28.24 1.14
C ALA A 249 -6.76 -27.83 1.99
N GLN A 250 -7.75 -28.70 2.08
CA GLN A 250 -8.97 -28.50 2.87
C GLN A 250 -8.89 -29.33 4.15
N TRP A 251 -9.51 -28.89 5.23
CA TRP A 251 -9.62 -29.72 6.44
C TRP A 251 -10.50 -30.94 6.13
N LYS A 252 -10.13 -32.10 6.68
CA LYS A 252 -10.93 -33.32 6.67
C LYS A 252 -11.77 -33.44 7.92
N ASP A 253 -11.16 -33.15 9.06
CA ASP A 253 -11.74 -33.31 10.39
C ASP A 253 -11.04 -32.38 11.39
N PHE A 254 -11.72 -32.00 12.47
CA PHE A 254 -11.17 -31.21 13.58
C PHE A 254 -12.06 -31.32 14.82
N ASP A 255 -11.50 -31.04 15.98
CA ASP A 255 -12.21 -31.03 17.27
C ASP A 255 -12.91 -29.68 17.48
N GLU A 256 -14.24 -29.65 17.32
CA GLU A 256 -15.04 -28.44 17.50
C GLU A 256 -15.28 -28.10 18.99
N GLU A 257 -15.19 -29.08 19.89
CA GLU A 257 -15.58 -28.94 21.31
C GLU A 257 -14.39 -28.60 22.20
N ALA A 258 -13.22 -29.18 21.96
CA ALA A 258 -12.04 -28.98 22.79
C ALA A 258 -11.63 -27.49 22.92
N PRO A 259 -11.69 -26.64 21.88
CA PRO A 259 -11.45 -25.21 22.03
C PRO A 259 -12.39 -24.53 23.03
N LEU A 260 -13.66 -24.96 23.12
CA LEU A 260 -14.68 -24.38 24.00
C LEU A 260 -14.38 -24.60 25.49
N SER A 261 -13.54 -25.57 25.82
CA SER A 261 -13.05 -25.78 27.20
C SER A 261 -12.12 -24.66 27.69
N VAL A 262 -11.58 -23.84 26.79
CA VAL A 262 -10.73 -22.70 27.14
C VAL A 262 -11.60 -21.52 27.54
N LYS A 263 -11.48 -21.08 28.79
CA LYS A 263 -12.22 -19.92 29.31
C LYS A 263 -12.01 -18.69 28.41
N GLY A 264 -13.11 -18.11 27.96
CA GLY A 264 -13.12 -16.94 27.06
C GLY A 264 -13.38 -17.30 25.60
N VAL A 265 -13.14 -18.55 25.19
CA VAL A 265 -13.57 -19.05 23.88
C VAL A 265 -15.08 -19.21 23.89
N SER A 266 -15.73 -18.74 22.84
CA SER A 266 -17.19 -18.74 22.74
C SER A 266 -17.70 -19.51 21.54
N GLN A 267 -16.94 -19.55 20.44
CA GLN A 267 -17.37 -20.17 19.19
C GLN A 267 -16.16 -20.69 18.39
N VAL A 268 -16.40 -21.77 17.65
CA VAL A 268 -15.51 -22.27 16.59
C VAL A 268 -16.31 -22.19 15.29
N VAL A 269 -15.75 -21.57 14.26
CA VAL A 269 -16.45 -21.29 13.00
C VAL A 269 -15.53 -21.53 11.82
N THR A 270 -16.00 -22.29 10.83
CA THR A 270 -15.22 -22.53 9.61
C THR A 270 -15.32 -21.36 8.62
N ILE A 271 -14.26 -21.09 7.88
CA ILE A 271 -14.22 -20.21 6.71
C ILE A 271 -14.01 -21.08 5.49
N ALA A 272 -14.90 -20.98 4.50
CA ALA A 272 -14.80 -21.78 3.29
C ALA A 272 -13.45 -21.56 2.58
N PRO A 273 -12.84 -22.61 2.01
CA PRO A 273 -11.59 -22.49 1.28
C PRO A 273 -11.76 -21.61 0.03
N PHE A 274 -10.70 -20.90 -0.35
CA PHE A 274 -10.69 -20.10 -1.57
C PHE A 274 -10.94 -20.99 -2.80
N LYS A 275 -11.49 -20.40 -3.86
CA LYS A 275 -11.62 -21.05 -5.17
C LYS A 275 -10.64 -20.42 -6.15
N ALA A 276 -9.76 -21.23 -6.74
CA ALA A 276 -8.75 -20.70 -7.65
C ALA A 276 -9.38 -19.98 -8.88
N PRO A 277 -8.81 -18.86 -9.34
CA PRO A 277 -7.52 -18.28 -8.92
C PRO A 277 -7.57 -17.65 -7.51
N HIS A 278 -6.45 -17.62 -6.80
CA HIS A 278 -6.39 -17.18 -5.40
C HIS A 278 -6.93 -15.76 -5.21
N ALA A 279 -6.50 -14.85 -6.09
CA ALA A 279 -6.69 -13.42 -5.96
C ALA A 279 -6.42 -12.96 -4.51
N PHE A 280 -7.37 -12.25 -3.91
CA PHE A 280 -7.32 -11.81 -2.52
C PHE A 280 -8.39 -12.47 -1.64
N GLN A 281 -8.84 -13.66 -2.03
CA GLN A 281 -9.81 -14.40 -1.23
C GLN A 281 -9.20 -14.78 0.12
N ALA A 282 -10.04 -14.84 1.16
CA ALA A 282 -9.70 -15.51 2.41
C ALA A 282 -9.25 -16.95 2.09
N LEU A 283 -8.19 -17.43 2.76
CA LEU A 283 -7.64 -18.76 2.50
C LEU A 283 -8.60 -19.89 2.89
N GLY A 284 -9.52 -19.62 3.82
CA GLY A 284 -10.29 -20.63 4.51
C GLY A 284 -9.57 -21.14 5.76
N GLY A 285 -10.23 -22.03 6.50
CA GLY A 285 -9.70 -22.63 7.72
C GLY A 285 -10.72 -22.65 8.85
N ILE A 286 -10.25 -22.90 10.07
CA ILE A 286 -11.10 -22.97 11.27
C ILE A 286 -10.76 -21.80 12.19
N ALA A 287 -11.74 -20.92 12.40
CA ALA A 287 -11.59 -19.75 13.26
C ALA A 287 -12.06 -20.06 14.69
N VAL A 288 -11.24 -19.68 15.67
CA VAL A 288 -11.60 -19.72 17.09
C VAL A 288 -11.87 -18.29 17.55
N LEU A 289 -13.07 -18.05 18.06
CA LEU A 289 -13.53 -16.73 18.51
C LEU A 289 -13.66 -16.66 20.03
N ALA A 290 -13.02 -15.64 20.62
CA ALA A 290 -12.97 -15.46 22.06
C ALA A 290 -13.13 -14.00 22.48
N ASP A 291 -13.25 -13.77 23.79
CA ASP A 291 -13.29 -12.44 24.42
C ASP A 291 -11.94 -11.69 24.37
N ASN A 292 -10.84 -12.40 24.12
CA ASN A 292 -9.51 -11.84 23.97
C ASN A 292 -8.61 -12.71 23.08
N THR A 293 -7.56 -12.12 22.52
CA THR A 293 -6.64 -12.81 21.59
C THR A 293 -5.92 -14.01 22.21
N TYR A 294 -5.56 -13.96 23.50
CA TYR A 294 -4.87 -15.07 24.16
C TYR A 294 -5.76 -16.32 24.25
N ALA A 295 -7.01 -16.15 24.67
CA ALA A 295 -7.99 -17.25 24.71
C ALA A 295 -8.25 -17.81 23.31
N ALA A 296 -8.36 -16.96 22.28
CA ALA A 296 -8.51 -17.42 20.89
C ALA A 296 -7.33 -18.29 20.44
N ILE A 297 -6.08 -17.87 20.73
CA ILE A 297 -4.87 -18.65 20.42
C ILE A 297 -4.87 -19.98 21.19
N LYS A 298 -5.19 -19.97 22.48
CA LYS A 298 -5.25 -21.19 23.30
C LYS A 298 -6.35 -22.15 22.88
N GLY A 299 -7.48 -21.65 22.40
CA GLY A 299 -8.51 -22.49 21.81
C GLY A 299 -8.05 -23.08 20.48
N ARG A 300 -7.37 -22.30 19.62
CA ARG A 300 -6.82 -22.78 18.34
C ARG A 300 -5.84 -23.94 18.53
N GLU A 301 -4.99 -23.89 19.54
CA GLU A 301 -4.05 -24.98 19.89
C GLU A 301 -4.75 -26.33 20.19
N LYS A 302 -6.07 -26.33 20.44
CA LYS A 302 -6.85 -27.54 20.76
C LYS A 302 -7.65 -28.13 19.60
N LEU A 303 -7.62 -27.51 18.42
CA LEU A 303 -8.44 -27.94 17.27
C LEU A 303 -8.08 -29.34 16.74
N ASN A 304 -6.84 -29.81 16.94
CA ASN A 304 -6.39 -31.13 16.46
C ASN A 304 -6.74 -31.39 14.98
N THR A 305 -6.59 -30.37 14.13
CA THR A 305 -7.07 -30.40 12.76
C THR A 305 -6.33 -31.41 11.89
N GLN A 306 -7.10 -32.24 11.18
CA GLN A 306 -6.60 -33.15 10.16
C GLN A 306 -6.78 -32.50 8.78
N TRP A 307 -5.69 -32.31 8.07
CA TRP A 307 -5.71 -31.72 6.73
C TRP A 307 -5.82 -32.78 5.63
N GLY A 308 -6.48 -32.38 4.54
CA GLY A 308 -6.55 -33.13 3.30
C GLY A 308 -5.30 -32.97 2.44
N THR A 309 -5.38 -33.48 1.22
CA THR A 309 -4.29 -33.40 0.23
C THR A 309 -4.44 -32.18 -0.66
N SER A 310 -3.32 -31.70 -1.19
CA SER A 310 -3.22 -30.62 -2.18
C SER A 310 -2.34 -31.04 -3.36
N GLU A 311 -2.57 -30.42 -4.52
CA GLU A 311 -1.64 -30.52 -5.65
C GLU A 311 -0.22 -30.01 -5.32
N HIS A 312 -0.11 -29.19 -4.27
CA HIS A 312 1.16 -28.64 -3.78
C HIS A 312 1.84 -29.49 -2.68
N ASP A 313 1.29 -30.64 -2.30
CA ASP A 313 1.87 -31.51 -1.25
C ASP A 313 3.29 -31.98 -1.56
N LYS A 314 3.64 -32.03 -2.85
CA LYS A 314 4.96 -32.46 -3.34
C LYS A 314 5.96 -31.31 -3.50
N TYR A 315 5.57 -30.08 -3.18
CA TYR A 315 6.46 -28.93 -3.29
C TYR A 315 7.58 -29.04 -2.26
N ASP A 316 8.82 -29.03 -2.75
CA ASP A 316 10.04 -28.98 -1.96
C ASP A 316 10.90 -27.83 -2.50
N SER A 317 11.34 -26.93 -1.62
CA SER A 317 12.01 -25.70 -2.03
C SER A 317 13.40 -25.95 -2.62
N ASP A 318 14.13 -26.97 -2.17
CA ASP A 318 15.46 -27.29 -2.69
C ASP A 318 15.35 -27.96 -4.06
N ALA A 319 14.46 -28.95 -4.21
CA ALA A 319 14.21 -29.58 -5.51
C ALA A 319 13.70 -28.57 -6.55
N TYR A 320 12.80 -27.65 -6.13
CA TYR A 320 12.28 -26.63 -7.02
C TYR A 320 13.32 -25.58 -7.39
N ARG A 321 14.23 -25.19 -6.48
CA ARG A 321 15.40 -24.36 -6.83
C ARG A 321 16.20 -25.01 -7.96
N ASP A 322 16.53 -26.29 -7.81
CA ASP A 322 17.36 -27.01 -8.77
C ASP A 322 16.65 -27.12 -10.14
N GLU A 323 15.32 -27.31 -10.15
CA GLU A 323 14.49 -27.24 -11.36
C GLU A 323 14.57 -25.88 -12.06
N LEU A 324 14.41 -24.78 -11.31
CA LEU A 324 14.47 -23.43 -11.87
C LEU A 324 15.86 -23.12 -12.43
N MET A 325 16.92 -23.51 -11.73
CA MET A 325 18.30 -23.35 -12.18
C MET A 325 18.57 -24.14 -13.47
N ALA A 326 18.12 -25.41 -13.53
CA ALA A 326 18.23 -26.22 -14.75
C ALA A 326 17.41 -25.65 -15.92
N THR A 327 16.28 -25.01 -15.63
CA THR A 327 15.47 -24.32 -16.64
C THR A 327 16.17 -23.07 -17.16
N ALA A 328 16.85 -22.32 -16.28
CA ALA A 328 17.61 -21.13 -16.66
C ALA A 328 18.83 -21.44 -17.56
N GLU A 329 19.30 -22.69 -17.62
CA GLU A 329 20.36 -23.10 -18.55
C GLU A 329 19.86 -23.30 -20.00
N LYS A 330 18.54 -23.40 -20.21
CA LYS A 330 17.94 -23.63 -21.53
C LYS A 330 17.50 -22.32 -22.18
N GLU A 331 17.32 -22.31 -23.50
CA GLU A 331 16.73 -21.17 -24.20
C GLU A 331 15.30 -20.90 -23.70
N GLY A 332 14.96 -19.63 -23.53
CA GLY A 332 13.66 -19.19 -23.03
C GLY A 332 12.85 -18.48 -24.10
N VAL A 333 11.69 -17.95 -23.70
CA VAL A 333 10.92 -17.03 -24.55
C VAL A 333 11.68 -15.71 -24.63
N VAL A 334 11.96 -15.23 -25.84
CA VAL A 334 12.65 -13.95 -26.05
C VAL A 334 11.75 -12.80 -25.57
N VAL A 335 12.31 -11.95 -24.70
CA VAL A 335 11.66 -10.76 -24.13
C VAL A 335 12.21 -9.48 -24.75
N ARG A 336 13.51 -9.44 -25.05
CA ARG A 336 14.21 -8.33 -25.73
C ARG A 336 15.36 -8.89 -26.53
N GLN A 337 15.60 -8.33 -27.72
CA GLN A 337 16.76 -8.69 -28.54
C GLN A 337 17.29 -7.46 -29.28
N LYS A 338 18.43 -6.94 -28.81
CA LYS A 338 19.21 -5.92 -29.50
C LYS A 338 20.39 -6.57 -30.21
N GLY A 339 20.49 -6.40 -31.52
CA GLY A 339 21.53 -7.02 -32.34
C GLY A 339 21.47 -8.56 -32.33
N ASP A 340 22.60 -9.22 -32.61
CA ASP A 340 22.71 -10.68 -32.63
C ASP A 340 23.74 -11.19 -31.62
N TYR A 341 23.27 -11.56 -30.42
CA TYR A 341 24.11 -12.16 -29.38
C TYR A 341 24.77 -13.46 -29.85
N LYS A 342 24.04 -14.32 -30.57
CA LYS A 342 24.49 -15.67 -30.93
C LYS A 342 25.66 -15.63 -31.91
N GLU A 343 25.65 -14.66 -32.82
CA GLU A 343 26.79 -14.41 -33.70
C GLU A 343 27.91 -13.65 -32.99
N ALA A 344 27.59 -12.58 -32.26
CA ALA A 344 28.60 -11.72 -31.64
C ALA A 344 29.47 -12.43 -30.59
N VAL A 345 28.92 -13.40 -29.86
CA VAL A 345 29.68 -14.14 -28.84
C VAL A 345 30.74 -15.08 -29.44
N LYS A 346 30.65 -15.42 -30.74
CA LYS A 346 31.61 -16.31 -31.39
C LYS A 346 33.00 -15.68 -31.43
N GLY A 347 33.97 -16.36 -30.82
CA GLY A 347 35.38 -15.91 -30.79
C GLY A 347 35.71 -14.90 -29.70
N LEU A 348 34.74 -14.52 -28.85
CA LEU A 348 35.00 -13.72 -27.65
C LEU A 348 35.39 -14.58 -26.46
N THR A 349 36.07 -13.99 -25.49
CA THR A 349 36.27 -14.63 -24.18
C THR A 349 34.96 -14.59 -23.42
N THR A 350 34.45 -15.73 -22.98
CA THR A 350 33.15 -15.78 -22.29
C THR A 350 33.29 -15.85 -20.77
N HIS A 351 32.33 -15.25 -20.08
CA HIS A 351 32.10 -15.44 -18.65
C HIS A 351 30.61 -15.72 -18.41
N SER A 352 30.30 -16.56 -17.44
CA SER A 352 28.92 -16.86 -17.07
C SER A 352 28.79 -17.08 -15.57
N ALA A 353 27.64 -16.69 -15.03
CA ALA A 353 27.29 -16.90 -13.63
C ALA A 353 25.79 -17.18 -13.49
N SER A 354 25.43 -17.94 -12.47
CA SER A 354 24.03 -18.24 -12.13
C SER A 354 23.73 -17.74 -10.72
N TYR A 355 22.54 -17.17 -10.53
CA TYR A 355 22.11 -16.56 -9.28
C TYR A 355 20.75 -17.13 -8.87
N TYR A 356 20.52 -17.19 -7.57
CA TYR A 356 19.23 -17.59 -7.01
C TYR A 356 18.78 -16.62 -5.93
N ALA A 357 17.55 -16.14 -6.04
CA ALA A 357 16.87 -15.38 -5.00
C ALA A 357 15.83 -16.28 -4.31
N PRO A 358 15.87 -16.42 -2.97
CA PRO A 358 14.87 -17.19 -2.23
C PRO A 358 13.55 -16.43 -2.12
N HIS A 359 12.50 -17.11 -1.65
CA HIS A 359 11.27 -16.44 -1.25
C HIS A 359 11.57 -15.34 -0.22
N LEU A 360 10.99 -14.16 -0.43
CA LEU A 360 11.01 -13.09 0.55
C LEU A 360 9.62 -12.86 1.12
N LEU A 361 9.59 -12.56 2.41
CA LEU A 361 8.40 -12.25 3.16
C LEU A 361 8.29 -10.74 3.38
N HIS A 362 7.07 -10.24 3.50
CA HIS A 362 6.84 -8.83 3.78
C HIS A 362 7.18 -8.45 5.23
N GLN A 363 6.84 -9.35 6.16
CA GLN A 363 7.05 -9.22 7.61
C GLN A 363 6.82 -7.80 8.15
N PRO A 364 5.66 -7.16 7.90
CA PRO A 364 5.35 -5.89 8.56
C PRO A 364 5.42 -6.04 10.08
N MET A 365 5.76 -4.96 10.81
CA MET A 365 5.83 -5.03 12.28
C MET A 365 4.46 -5.35 12.89
N GLU A 366 3.39 -4.78 12.33
CA GLU A 366 2.01 -5.16 12.61
C GLU A 366 1.56 -6.26 11.62
N PRO A 367 1.35 -7.51 12.08
CA PRO A 367 0.77 -8.57 11.25
C PRO A 367 -0.60 -8.17 10.66
N PRO A 368 -1.11 -8.89 9.67
CA PRO A 368 -2.47 -8.69 9.17
C PRO A 368 -3.51 -8.69 10.30
N VAL A 369 -4.33 -7.66 10.35
CA VAL A 369 -5.36 -7.45 11.38
C VAL A 369 -6.47 -6.60 10.79
N ALA A 370 -7.72 -6.99 11.00
CA ALA A 370 -8.87 -6.21 10.57
C ALA A 370 -10.02 -6.41 11.54
N THR A 371 -10.81 -5.36 11.74
CA THR A 371 -12.07 -5.43 12.48
C THR A 371 -13.21 -5.21 11.52
N ALA A 372 -14.24 -6.05 11.57
CA ALA A 372 -15.45 -5.88 10.78
C ALA A 372 -16.70 -6.01 11.66
N ASP A 373 -17.73 -5.27 11.30
CA ASP A 373 -19.07 -5.35 11.89
C ASP A 373 -20.09 -5.50 10.74
N PHE A 374 -20.63 -6.70 10.58
CA PHE A 374 -21.68 -7.00 9.63
C PHE A 374 -23.05 -6.97 10.32
N LYS A 375 -23.93 -6.10 9.85
CA LYS A 375 -25.28 -5.95 10.39
C LYS A 375 -26.25 -5.43 9.33
N ASP A 376 -27.44 -6.03 9.27
CA ASP A 376 -28.54 -5.58 8.41
C ASP A 376 -28.14 -5.40 6.94
N GLY A 377 -27.38 -6.36 6.38
CA GLY A 377 -26.93 -6.34 4.99
C GLY A 377 -25.75 -5.39 4.69
N ARG A 378 -25.21 -4.72 5.72
CA ARG A 378 -24.09 -3.78 5.62
C ARG A 378 -22.86 -4.26 6.38
N CYS A 379 -21.68 -3.91 5.90
CA CYS A 379 -20.42 -4.21 6.57
C CYS A 379 -19.59 -2.94 6.78
N ILE A 380 -19.27 -2.64 8.04
CA ILE A 380 -18.30 -1.59 8.38
C ILE A 380 -16.98 -2.27 8.75
N VAL A 381 -15.89 -1.80 8.16
CA VAL A 381 -14.55 -2.37 8.32
C VAL A 381 -13.60 -1.29 8.81
N TRP A 382 -12.72 -1.65 9.74
CA TRP A 382 -11.54 -0.89 10.12
C TRP A 382 -10.30 -1.72 9.80
N ALA A 383 -9.46 -1.22 8.91
CA ALA A 383 -8.30 -1.99 8.44
C ALA A 383 -7.08 -1.09 8.13
N PRO A 384 -5.87 -1.56 8.47
CA PRO A 384 -4.60 -0.98 8.05
C PRO A 384 -4.32 -1.39 6.60
N THR A 385 -5.05 -0.84 5.62
CA THR A 385 -4.97 -1.26 4.20
C THR A 385 -4.29 -0.23 3.30
N GLN A 386 -3.48 -0.69 2.34
CA GLN A 386 -2.90 0.15 1.27
C GLN A 386 -3.93 0.49 0.20
N ASN A 387 -4.96 -0.35 0.04
CA ASN A 387 -5.94 -0.26 -1.02
C ASN A 387 -7.35 -0.48 -0.45
N PRO A 388 -8.00 0.58 0.07
CA PRO A 388 -9.32 0.44 0.69
C PRO A 388 -10.41 0.06 -0.32
N GLN A 389 -10.25 0.42 -1.60
CA GLN A 389 -11.18 0.04 -2.67
C GLN A 389 -11.11 -1.46 -2.96
N ALA A 390 -9.90 -2.03 -3.08
CA ALA A 390 -9.77 -3.48 -3.20
C ALA A 390 -10.30 -4.22 -1.95
N ALA A 391 -10.11 -3.66 -0.75
CA ALA A 391 -10.70 -4.23 0.46
C ALA A 391 -12.23 -4.22 0.41
N GLN A 392 -12.82 -3.12 -0.06
CA GLN A 392 -14.27 -2.99 -0.27
C GLN A 392 -14.80 -4.05 -1.24
N ASP A 393 -14.17 -4.19 -2.40
CA ASP A 393 -14.57 -5.15 -3.43
C ASP A 393 -14.46 -6.60 -2.96
N VAL A 394 -13.38 -6.94 -2.25
CA VAL A 394 -13.14 -8.28 -1.74
C VAL A 394 -14.13 -8.66 -0.64
N VAL A 395 -14.44 -7.73 0.28
CA VAL A 395 -15.45 -7.93 1.31
C VAL A 395 -16.84 -8.06 0.69
N ALA A 396 -17.18 -7.21 -0.27
CA ALA A 396 -18.45 -7.25 -0.99
C ALA A 396 -18.66 -8.60 -1.69
N ALA A 397 -17.63 -9.09 -2.38
CA ALA A 397 -17.64 -10.40 -3.04
C ALA A 397 -17.77 -11.55 -2.03
N ALA A 398 -17.03 -11.51 -0.92
CA ALA A 398 -17.06 -12.54 0.12
C ALA A 398 -18.44 -12.64 0.79
N LEU A 399 -19.06 -11.50 1.11
CA LEU A 399 -20.37 -11.41 1.77
C LEU A 399 -21.56 -11.51 0.79
N LYS A 400 -21.29 -11.42 -0.52
CA LYS A 400 -22.30 -11.35 -1.59
C LYS A 400 -23.26 -10.17 -1.43
N ILE A 401 -22.71 -9.00 -1.11
CA ILE A 401 -23.45 -7.73 -0.99
C ILE A 401 -22.90 -6.69 -1.99
N PRO A 402 -23.65 -5.62 -2.31
CA PRO A 402 -23.11 -4.53 -3.13
C PRO A 402 -21.91 -3.85 -2.45
N ALA A 403 -20.91 -3.43 -3.24
CA ALA A 403 -19.75 -2.70 -2.70
C ALA A 403 -20.14 -1.39 -1.96
N SER A 404 -21.26 -0.76 -2.34
CA SER A 404 -21.81 0.41 -1.64
C SER A 404 -22.26 0.13 -0.22
N GLU A 405 -22.56 -1.13 0.13
CA GLU A 405 -22.93 -1.54 1.48
C GLU A 405 -21.71 -1.90 2.35
N VAL A 406 -20.49 -1.73 1.82
CA VAL A 406 -19.24 -1.92 2.53
C VAL A 406 -18.56 -0.57 2.75
N THR A 407 -18.34 -0.20 4.00
CA THR A 407 -17.57 1.00 4.36
C THR A 407 -16.22 0.59 4.93
N VAL A 408 -15.12 1.09 4.36
CA VAL A 408 -13.76 0.82 4.85
C VAL A 408 -13.15 2.07 5.47
N HIS A 409 -12.98 2.05 6.78
CA HIS A 409 -12.18 3.02 7.54
C HIS A 409 -10.71 2.58 7.54
N VAL A 410 -9.85 3.43 6.97
CA VAL A 410 -8.40 3.19 6.94
C VAL A 410 -7.80 3.63 8.28
N THR A 411 -7.15 2.71 8.99
CA THR A 411 -6.32 3.02 10.17
C THR A 411 -4.88 3.32 9.75
N LEU A 412 -4.01 3.70 10.70
CA LEU A 412 -2.57 3.69 10.44
C LEU A 412 -2.08 2.26 10.20
N LEU A 413 -1.01 2.11 9.40
CA LEU A 413 -0.40 0.84 9.06
C LEU A 413 0.92 0.66 9.81
N GLY A 414 1.09 -0.47 10.52
CA GLY A 414 2.38 -0.84 11.12
C GLY A 414 3.37 -1.48 10.13
N GLY A 415 3.51 -0.86 8.95
CA GLY A 415 4.22 -1.41 7.79
C GLY A 415 3.30 -2.13 6.82
N GLY A 416 3.72 -2.20 5.55
CA GLY A 416 2.92 -2.80 4.48
C GLY A 416 3.76 -3.57 3.46
N PHE A 417 4.74 -2.90 2.85
CA PHE A 417 5.66 -3.47 1.86
C PHE A 417 5.00 -4.19 0.67
N GLY A 418 3.68 -4.04 0.48
CA GLY A 418 2.87 -4.83 -0.45
C GLY A 418 1.88 -5.79 0.23
N ARG A 419 2.10 -6.26 1.46
CA ARG A 419 1.24 -7.23 2.16
C ARG A 419 -0.16 -6.68 2.39
N LYS A 420 -0.23 -5.45 2.89
CA LYS A 420 -1.48 -4.78 3.27
C LYS A 420 -2.28 -4.23 2.07
N SER A 421 -1.82 -4.47 0.84
CA SER A 421 -2.61 -4.27 -0.40
C SER A 421 -3.42 -5.50 -0.80
N LYS A 422 -3.21 -6.65 -0.11
CA LYS A 422 -3.84 -7.94 -0.36
C LYS A 422 -4.83 -8.19 0.79
N PRO A 423 -6.11 -7.81 0.66
CA PRO A 423 -7.07 -7.69 1.76
C PRO A 423 -7.73 -9.02 2.18
N ASP A 424 -7.02 -10.16 2.06
CA ASP A 424 -7.54 -11.48 2.44
C ASP A 424 -7.98 -11.53 3.91
N TYR A 425 -7.18 -10.97 4.80
CA TYR A 425 -7.48 -10.84 6.23
C TYR A 425 -8.71 -9.95 6.54
N VAL A 426 -9.05 -9.02 5.64
CA VAL A 426 -10.24 -8.16 5.79
C VAL A 426 -11.49 -8.96 5.46
N ALA A 427 -11.42 -9.80 4.44
CA ALA A 427 -12.50 -10.73 4.08
C ALA A 427 -12.79 -11.72 5.21
N GLU A 428 -11.75 -12.26 5.86
CA GLU A 428 -11.89 -13.14 7.01
C GLU A 428 -12.69 -12.47 8.14
N ALA A 429 -12.32 -11.24 8.52
CA ALA A 429 -13.03 -10.50 9.57
C ALA A 429 -14.51 -10.29 9.23
N ALA A 430 -14.80 -9.90 7.99
CA ALA A 430 -16.16 -9.66 7.52
C ALA A 430 -17.01 -10.94 7.51
N LEU A 431 -16.47 -12.04 6.97
CA LEU A 431 -17.13 -13.34 6.93
C LEU A 431 -17.45 -13.86 8.33
N LEU A 432 -16.50 -13.74 9.26
CA LEU A 432 -16.72 -14.16 10.65
C LEU A 432 -17.75 -13.29 11.34
N SER A 433 -17.68 -11.97 11.18
CA SER A 433 -18.67 -11.05 11.74
C SER A 433 -20.09 -11.36 11.25
N GLN A 434 -20.26 -11.66 9.95
CA GLN A 434 -21.54 -12.10 9.39
C GLN A 434 -22.04 -13.39 10.04
N LYS A 435 -21.17 -14.39 10.22
CA LYS A 435 -21.56 -15.69 10.77
C LYS A 435 -21.97 -15.60 12.24
N VAL A 436 -21.32 -14.75 13.03
CA VAL A 436 -21.54 -14.69 14.48
C VAL A 436 -22.46 -13.55 14.93
N GLY A 437 -22.82 -12.64 14.03
CA GLY A 437 -23.71 -11.51 14.31
C GLY A 437 -23.15 -10.49 15.29
N ARG A 438 -21.82 -10.38 15.39
CA ARG A 438 -21.10 -9.46 16.29
C ARG A 438 -19.89 -8.86 15.57
N PRO A 439 -19.35 -7.72 16.03
CA PRO A 439 -18.07 -7.24 15.53
C PRO A 439 -16.96 -8.27 15.81
N VAL A 440 -16.11 -8.53 14.82
CA VAL A 440 -14.99 -9.47 14.92
C VAL A 440 -13.70 -8.78 14.50
N GLN A 441 -12.68 -8.84 15.37
CA GLN A 441 -11.31 -8.51 15.01
C GLN A 441 -10.54 -9.80 14.73
N VAL A 442 -10.17 -10.01 13.47
CA VAL A 442 -9.23 -11.07 13.09
C VAL A 442 -7.82 -10.58 13.32
N VAL A 443 -7.05 -11.36 14.07
CA VAL A 443 -5.63 -11.10 14.35
C VAL A 443 -4.82 -12.27 13.81
N TRP A 444 -3.90 -11.99 12.89
CA TRP A 444 -2.90 -12.98 12.49
C TRP A 444 -1.77 -13.00 13.53
N THR A 445 -1.35 -14.20 13.91
CA THR A 445 -0.09 -14.36 14.67
C THR A 445 1.10 -14.10 13.75
N ARG A 446 2.30 -13.90 14.32
CA ARG A 446 3.51 -13.71 13.50
C ARG A 446 3.80 -14.97 12.67
N GLU A 447 3.54 -16.13 13.25
CA GLU A 447 3.67 -17.43 12.61
C GLU A 447 2.70 -17.56 11.43
N ASP A 448 1.45 -17.12 11.60
CA ASP A 448 0.48 -17.07 10.49
C ASP A 448 0.94 -16.16 9.36
N ASP A 449 1.45 -14.97 9.68
CA ASP A 449 1.95 -13.98 8.70
C ASP A 449 3.14 -14.53 7.89
N ILE A 450 4.03 -15.28 8.55
CA ILE A 450 5.18 -15.92 7.90
C ILE A 450 4.74 -17.09 7.03
N GLN A 451 3.89 -17.97 7.55
CA GLN A 451 3.52 -19.22 6.86
C GLN A 451 2.53 -18.99 5.72
N HIS A 452 1.68 -17.97 5.84
CA HIS A 452 0.60 -17.68 4.91
C HIS A 452 0.76 -16.29 4.29
N ASP A 453 1.99 -15.87 3.98
CA ASP A 453 2.18 -14.65 3.20
C ASP A 453 1.66 -14.83 1.76
N TYR A 454 1.65 -13.74 1.01
CA TYR A 454 1.86 -13.78 -0.42
C TYR A 454 3.35 -13.62 -0.68
N PHE A 455 4.06 -14.72 -0.80
CA PHE A 455 5.52 -14.73 -0.93
C PHE A 455 5.97 -13.96 -2.17
N HIS A 456 7.03 -13.16 -2.04
CA HIS A 456 7.77 -12.72 -3.21
C HIS A 456 8.45 -13.93 -3.86
N SER A 457 8.50 -13.94 -5.18
CA SER A 457 8.86 -15.14 -5.94
C SER A 457 10.32 -15.54 -5.74
N VAL A 458 10.57 -16.85 -5.69
CA VAL A 458 11.92 -17.38 -5.93
C VAL A 458 12.31 -17.09 -7.38
N ALA A 459 13.60 -16.87 -7.65
CA ALA A 459 14.06 -16.62 -9.00
C ALA A 459 15.43 -17.22 -9.26
N ALA A 460 15.56 -17.96 -10.36
CA ALA A 460 16.84 -18.35 -10.93
C ALA A 460 17.20 -17.40 -12.08
N LEU A 461 18.45 -16.96 -12.11
CA LEU A 461 18.99 -16.15 -13.20
C LEU A 461 20.26 -16.80 -13.75
N LYS A 462 20.41 -16.76 -15.07
CA LYS A 462 21.65 -17.12 -15.76
C LYS A 462 22.11 -15.93 -16.57
N LEU A 463 23.33 -15.47 -16.35
CA LEU A 463 23.93 -14.36 -17.08
C LEU A 463 25.21 -14.83 -17.77
N GLU A 464 25.39 -14.34 -18.99
CA GLU A 464 26.50 -14.70 -19.87
C GLU A 464 26.98 -13.46 -20.62
N ALA A 465 28.29 -13.27 -20.68
CA ALA A 465 28.91 -12.18 -21.42
C ALA A 465 30.02 -12.70 -22.33
N GLY A 466 30.06 -12.23 -23.57
CA GLY A 466 31.24 -12.26 -24.44
C GLY A 466 32.00 -10.95 -24.27
N LEU A 467 33.28 -11.04 -23.91
CA LEU A 467 34.11 -9.91 -23.51
C LEU A 467 35.07 -9.49 -24.63
N ASP A 468 35.24 -8.18 -24.77
CA ASP A 468 36.28 -7.58 -25.59
C ASP A 468 37.67 -7.73 -24.95
N LYS A 469 38.71 -7.30 -25.66
CA LYS A 469 40.10 -7.36 -25.19
C LYS A 469 40.39 -6.53 -23.93
N ASN A 470 39.50 -5.60 -23.57
CA ASN A 470 39.62 -4.74 -22.40
C ASN A 470 38.77 -5.26 -21.22
N GLY A 471 38.08 -6.40 -21.39
CA GLY A 471 37.22 -7.00 -20.38
C GLY A 471 35.82 -6.39 -20.29
N TYR A 472 35.38 -5.59 -21.25
CA TYR A 472 34.01 -5.08 -21.33
C TYR A 472 33.09 -6.03 -22.11
N PRO A 473 31.79 -6.08 -21.82
CA PRO A 473 30.86 -6.93 -22.56
C PRO A 473 30.63 -6.34 -23.96
N GLU A 474 30.75 -7.17 -24.98
CA GLU A 474 30.30 -6.87 -26.36
C GLU A 474 28.98 -7.60 -26.63
N ALA A 475 28.83 -8.81 -26.07
CA ALA A 475 27.62 -9.62 -26.15
C ALA A 475 27.12 -9.95 -24.74
N TRP A 476 25.86 -9.64 -24.45
CA TRP A 476 25.23 -9.89 -23.15
C TRP A 476 23.97 -10.72 -23.32
N ARG A 477 23.88 -11.83 -22.59
CA ARG A 477 22.67 -12.65 -22.50
C ARG A 477 22.28 -12.84 -21.06
N MET A 478 20.98 -12.73 -20.79
CA MET A 478 20.43 -13.02 -19.47
C MET A 478 19.10 -13.75 -19.58
N ARG A 479 18.93 -14.74 -18.71
CA ARG A 479 17.72 -15.54 -18.58
C ARG A 479 17.21 -15.46 -17.16
N THR A 480 15.90 -15.31 -17.00
CA THR A 480 15.23 -15.25 -15.70
C THR A 480 14.09 -16.26 -15.65
N VAL A 481 13.98 -16.99 -14.55
CA VAL A 481 13.00 -18.06 -14.35
C VAL A 481 12.41 -17.93 -12.95
N PHE A 482 11.14 -17.54 -12.86
CA PHE A 482 10.44 -17.34 -11.59
C PHE A 482 8.92 -17.45 -11.76
N PRO A 483 8.19 -17.97 -10.76
CA PRO A 483 6.73 -17.93 -10.74
C PRO A 483 6.18 -16.50 -10.82
N SER A 484 5.36 -16.21 -11.82
CA SER A 484 4.78 -14.88 -12.03
C SER A 484 3.73 -14.53 -10.96
N ILE A 485 3.63 -13.25 -10.60
CA ILE A 485 2.52 -12.68 -9.83
C ILE A 485 1.17 -12.94 -10.52
N SER A 486 1.16 -13.02 -11.85
CA SER A 486 -0.06 -13.27 -12.63
C SER A 486 -0.70 -14.63 -12.30
N SER A 487 0.07 -15.60 -11.78
CA SER A 487 -0.45 -16.88 -11.26
C SER A 487 -1.45 -16.73 -10.11
N THR A 488 -1.35 -15.63 -9.34
CA THR A 488 -2.32 -15.30 -8.29
C THR A 488 -3.70 -14.97 -8.87
N PHE A 489 -3.77 -14.50 -10.12
CA PHE A 489 -5.01 -14.06 -10.76
C PHE A 489 -5.50 -14.96 -11.89
N ALA A 490 -4.66 -15.89 -12.37
CA ALA A 490 -5.01 -16.82 -13.44
C ALA A 490 -4.29 -18.18 -13.25
N LYS A 491 -4.99 -19.27 -13.56
CA LYS A 491 -4.42 -20.63 -13.51
C LYS A 491 -3.47 -20.87 -14.68
N GLY A 492 -2.47 -21.73 -14.48
CA GLY A 492 -1.58 -22.20 -15.56
C GLY A 492 -0.58 -21.17 -16.07
N VAL A 493 -0.42 -20.04 -15.37
CA VAL A 493 0.59 -19.05 -15.72
C VAL A 493 1.96 -19.59 -15.36
N VAL A 494 2.81 -19.75 -16.38
CA VAL A 494 4.21 -20.16 -16.22
C VAL A 494 5.21 -19.13 -16.74
N GLN A 495 4.77 -18.13 -17.52
CA GLN A 495 5.62 -17.05 -18.00
C GLN A 495 5.32 -15.76 -17.24
N ALA A 496 6.33 -14.92 -17.07
CA ALA A 496 6.18 -13.60 -16.47
C ALA A 496 5.46 -12.64 -17.42
N SER A 497 4.73 -11.69 -16.84
CA SER A 497 4.09 -10.64 -17.63
C SER A 497 5.11 -9.63 -18.18
N ALA A 498 4.75 -8.94 -19.25
CA ALA A 498 5.56 -7.83 -19.77
C ALA A 498 5.82 -6.74 -18.71
N GLY A 499 4.88 -6.53 -17.79
CA GLY A 499 5.04 -5.61 -16.67
C GLY A 499 6.13 -6.05 -15.70
N GLU A 500 6.21 -7.34 -15.37
CA GLU A 500 7.27 -7.90 -14.50
C GLU A 500 8.63 -7.91 -15.19
N MET A 501 8.66 -8.14 -16.52
CA MET A 501 9.87 -8.08 -17.33
C MET A 501 10.41 -6.65 -17.48
N GLY A 502 9.53 -5.65 -17.56
CA GLY A 502 9.88 -4.24 -17.60
C GLY A 502 10.29 -3.63 -16.25
N MET A 503 10.79 -4.45 -15.31
CA MET A 503 11.27 -4.03 -14.01
C MET A 503 12.75 -4.39 -13.86
N GLY A 504 13.60 -3.65 -14.58
CA GLY A 504 15.05 -3.77 -14.56
C GLY A 504 15.63 -4.90 -15.42
N PHE A 505 14.82 -5.56 -16.26
CA PHE A 505 15.27 -6.69 -17.10
C PHE A 505 15.17 -6.35 -18.59
N SER A 506 13.96 -6.21 -19.14
CA SER A 506 13.81 -5.81 -20.55
C SER A 506 14.20 -4.33 -20.75
N ASP A 507 14.01 -3.49 -19.74
CA ASP A 507 14.32 -2.06 -19.75
C ASP A 507 15.74 -1.72 -19.27
N LEU A 508 16.64 -2.72 -19.21
CA LEU A 508 18.04 -2.53 -18.82
C LEU A 508 18.73 -1.45 -19.71
N PRO A 509 19.26 -0.36 -19.12
CA PRO A 509 19.75 0.79 -19.88
C PRO A 509 21.21 0.67 -20.31
N PHE A 510 21.78 -0.55 -20.34
CA PHE A 510 23.18 -0.73 -20.73
C PHE A 510 23.39 -0.37 -22.21
N ASP A 511 24.48 0.34 -22.47
CA ASP A 511 24.94 0.76 -23.79
C ASP A 511 25.80 -0.33 -24.44
N LEU A 512 25.18 -1.50 -24.64
CA LEU A 512 25.82 -2.66 -25.25
C LEU A 512 25.23 -2.91 -26.65
N PRO A 513 26.04 -3.36 -27.62
CA PRO A 513 25.59 -3.56 -28.99
C PRO A 513 24.75 -4.82 -29.16
N HIS A 514 24.97 -5.84 -28.33
CA HIS A 514 24.25 -7.12 -28.41
C HIS A 514 23.68 -7.53 -27.06
N ILE A 515 22.34 -7.52 -26.94
CA ILE A 515 21.62 -7.88 -25.71
C ILE A 515 20.54 -8.90 -26.07
N LEU A 516 20.50 -10.03 -25.37
CA LEU A 516 19.44 -11.01 -25.43
C LEU A 516 18.86 -11.27 -24.04
N CYS A 517 17.57 -11.01 -23.87
CA CYS A 517 16.84 -11.25 -22.62
C CYS A 517 15.78 -12.33 -22.85
N GLU A 518 15.76 -13.38 -22.04
CA GLU A 518 14.77 -14.46 -22.15
C GLU A 518 14.12 -14.81 -20.82
N ASN A 519 12.88 -15.30 -20.87
CA ASN A 519 12.14 -15.81 -19.72
C ASN A 519 11.88 -17.32 -19.87
N GLY A 520 12.28 -18.10 -18.87
CA GLY A 520 11.95 -19.52 -18.78
C GLY A 520 10.65 -19.76 -18.00
N PRO A 521 9.95 -20.88 -18.25
CA PRO A 521 8.70 -21.21 -17.57
C PRO A 521 8.92 -21.59 -16.09
N ALA A 522 8.00 -21.20 -15.21
CA ALA A 522 7.98 -21.56 -13.80
C ALA A 522 6.56 -21.60 -13.20
N SER A 523 6.18 -22.74 -12.64
CA SER A 523 4.87 -22.93 -11.99
C SER A 523 4.82 -22.39 -10.57
N ALA A 524 3.75 -21.70 -10.18
CA ALA A 524 3.60 -21.24 -8.79
C ALA A 524 3.08 -22.37 -7.87
N HIS A 525 3.78 -22.61 -6.76
CA HIS A 525 3.38 -23.56 -5.71
C HIS A 525 2.90 -22.89 -4.41
N VAL A 526 3.06 -21.57 -4.33
CA VAL A 526 2.60 -20.72 -3.23
C VAL A 526 1.89 -19.49 -3.81
N ARG A 527 1.19 -18.70 -2.98
CA ARG A 527 0.59 -17.45 -3.42
C ARG A 527 1.68 -16.42 -3.70
N ILE A 528 1.88 -16.05 -4.96
CA ILE A 528 2.91 -15.08 -5.34
C ILE A 528 2.39 -13.65 -5.17
N GLY A 529 3.16 -12.81 -4.50
CA GLY A 529 2.84 -11.43 -4.21
C GLY A 529 3.90 -10.44 -4.66
N TRP A 530 3.47 -9.21 -4.93
CA TRP A 530 4.41 -8.10 -4.97
C TRP A 530 4.87 -7.74 -3.56
N LEU A 531 6.17 -7.81 -3.35
CA LEU A 531 6.91 -7.17 -2.26
C LEU A 531 7.54 -5.87 -2.78
N ARG A 532 7.95 -4.95 -1.91
CA ARG A 532 8.60 -3.68 -2.29
C ARG A 532 9.74 -3.90 -3.29
N SER A 533 9.66 -3.26 -4.47
CA SER A 533 10.52 -3.40 -5.66
C SER A 533 10.11 -4.52 -6.65
N VAL A 534 9.13 -5.35 -6.28
CA VAL A 534 8.46 -6.34 -7.15
C VAL A 534 9.49 -7.26 -7.82
N ALA A 535 9.55 -7.35 -9.15
CA ALA A 535 10.50 -8.22 -9.84
C ALA A 535 11.92 -7.64 -9.93
N ASN A 536 12.08 -6.34 -9.67
CA ASN A 536 13.40 -5.71 -9.74
C ASN A 536 14.33 -6.17 -8.60
N ILE A 537 13.80 -6.79 -7.52
CA ILE A 537 14.63 -7.35 -6.44
C ILE A 537 15.60 -8.40 -7.01
N GLN A 538 15.06 -9.41 -7.71
CA GLN A 538 15.87 -10.49 -8.24
C GLN A 538 16.72 -10.06 -9.45
N HIS A 539 16.19 -9.17 -10.31
CA HIS A 539 16.91 -8.70 -11.49
C HIS A 539 18.10 -7.83 -11.11
N ALA A 540 17.89 -6.82 -10.25
CA ALA A 540 18.98 -5.96 -9.81
C ALA A 540 20.08 -6.75 -9.09
N PHE A 541 19.71 -7.73 -8.26
CA PHE A 541 20.68 -8.63 -7.61
C PHE A 541 21.55 -9.36 -8.63
N GLY A 542 20.95 -10.16 -9.54
CA GLY A 542 21.73 -10.95 -10.49
C GLY A 542 22.51 -10.10 -11.49
N ILE A 543 21.91 -9.04 -12.03
CA ILE A 543 22.54 -8.18 -13.03
C ILE A 543 23.73 -7.42 -12.43
N HIS A 544 23.56 -6.76 -11.29
CA HIS A 544 24.63 -5.94 -10.72
C HIS A 544 25.73 -6.78 -10.05
N SER A 545 25.41 -7.94 -9.49
CA SER A 545 26.45 -8.89 -9.06
C SER A 545 27.30 -9.37 -10.23
N PHE A 546 26.69 -9.65 -11.38
CA PHE A 546 27.44 -10.06 -12.57
C PHE A 546 28.31 -8.94 -13.12
N VAL A 547 27.84 -7.69 -13.07
CA VAL A 547 28.67 -6.52 -13.42
C VAL A 547 29.90 -6.42 -12.52
N ASP A 548 29.74 -6.58 -11.19
CA ASP A 548 30.86 -6.54 -10.25
C ASP A 548 31.88 -7.66 -10.50
N GLU A 549 31.41 -8.88 -10.84
CA GLU A 549 32.30 -9.97 -11.23
C GLU A 549 33.11 -9.64 -12.49
N LEU A 550 32.47 -9.06 -13.51
CA LEU A 550 33.15 -8.65 -14.74
C LEU A 550 34.16 -7.54 -14.48
N ALA A 551 33.83 -6.57 -13.63
CA ALA A 551 34.74 -5.50 -13.22
C ALA A 551 35.97 -6.07 -12.50
N ALA A 552 35.77 -6.99 -11.55
CA ALA A 552 36.85 -7.67 -10.84
C ALA A 552 37.76 -8.47 -11.79
N ARG A 553 37.18 -9.19 -12.76
CA ARG A 553 37.95 -9.93 -13.79
C ARG A 553 38.77 -9.00 -14.69
N ALA A 554 38.25 -7.83 -15.02
CA ALA A 554 38.95 -6.83 -15.80
C ALA A 554 40.00 -6.04 -14.98
N GLY A 555 40.01 -6.17 -13.65
CA GLY A 555 40.85 -5.36 -12.78
C GLY A 555 40.42 -3.88 -12.73
N ILE A 556 39.13 -3.60 -12.95
CA ILE A 556 38.57 -2.25 -13.04
C ILE A 556 37.68 -2.01 -11.81
N ASP A 557 37.72 -0.78 -11.28
CA ASP A 557 36.80 -0.34 -10.22
C ASP A 557 35.32 -0.54 -10.62
N PRO A 558 34.47 -1.16 -9.78
CA PRO A 558 33.09 -1.49 -10.12
C PRO A 558 32.24 -0.28 -10.54
N LEU A 559 32.39 0.87 -9.88
CA LEU A 559 31.64 2.08 -10.25
C LEU A 559 32.06 2.57 -11.64
N THR A 560 33.36 2.57 -11.92
CA THR A 560 33.92 2.94 -13.22
C THR A 560 33.42 2.01 -14.33
N TYR A 561 33.43 0.70 -14.07
CA TYR A 561 32.94 -0.31 -15.00
C TYR A 561 31.44 -0.16 -15.27
N LEU A 562 30.62 -0.02 -14.22
CA LEU A 562 29.18 0.17 -14.33
C LEU A 562 28.83 1.44 -15.12
N ASN A 563 29.50 2.57 -14.83
CA ASN A 563 29.28 3.82 -15.55
C ASN A 563 29.65 3.69 -17.04
N ARG A 564 30.70 2.93 -17.35
CA ARG A 564 31.10 2.66 -18.73
C ARG A 564 30.02 1.86 -19.48
N ILE A 565 29.48 0.81 -18.89
CA ILE A 565 28.46 -0.04 -19.54
C ILE A 565 27.06 0.58 -19.52
N ILE A 566 26.70 1.42 -18.55
CA ILE A 566 25.45 2.20 -18.60
C ILE A 566 25.51 3.21 -19.75
N GLY A 567 26.71 3.76 -20.02
CA GLY A 567 26.95 4.71 -21.09
C GLY A 567 26.54 6.14 -20.74
N ARG A 568 26.58 7.03 -21.75
CA ARG A 568 26.20 8.44 -21.57
C ARG A 568 24.68 8.59 -21.45
N ASP A 569 24.27 9.70 -20.84
CA ASP A 569 22.86 10.14 -20.77
C ASP A 569 22.23 10.12 -22.16
N ARG A 570 21.13 9.35 -22.31
CA ARG A 570 20.39 9.23 -23.56
C ARG A 570 18.94 8.82 -23.29
N LYS A 571 18.07 9.12 -24.26
CA LYS A 571 16.71 8.56 -24.31
C LYS A 571 16.77 7.27 -25.12
N ILE A 572 16.33 6.17 -24.53
CA ILE A 572 16.33 4.86 -25.18
C ILE A 572 14.92 4.56 -25.66
N ASP A 573 14.76 4.33 -26.96
CA ASP A 573 13.54 3.72 -27.50
C ASP A 573 13.73 2.20 -27.54
N LEU A 574 13.31 1.54 -26.47
CA LEU A 574 13.47 0.10 -26.31
C LEU A 574 12.76 -0.70 -27.42
N LYS A 575 11.66 -0.17 -27.97
CA LYS A 575 10.95 -0.84 -29.07
C LYS A 575 11.72 -0.75 -30.39
N ALA A 576 12.44 0.36 -30.60
CA ALA A 576 13.27 0.53 -31.79
C ALA A 576 14.58 -0.26 -31.68
N GLU A 577 15.12 -0.45 -30.48
CA GLU A 577 16.33 -1.26 -30.26
C GLU A 577 16.10 -2.77 -30.32
N GLY A 578 14.84 -3.22 -30.23
CA GLY A 578 14.44 -4.63 -30.33
C GLY A 578 13.67 -5.12 -29.13
#